data_AF-A0A1Y1R241-F1
#
_entry.id   AF-A0A1Y1R241-F1
#
_cell.length_a   1.000
_cell.length_b   1.000
_cell.length_c   1.000
_cell.angle_alpha   90.00
_cell.angle_beta   90.00
_cell.angle_gamma   90.00
#
_symmetry.space_group_name_H-M   'P 1'
#
loop_
_entity.id
_entity.type
_entity.pdbx_description
1 polymer ?
#
loop_
_entity_poly.entity_id
_entity_poly.type
_entity_poly.pdbx_seq_one_letter_code
_entity_poly.pdbx_strand_id
1 'polypeptide(L)'
;MKLFIVMVLVTIAVVFFYKNDQPKIITYDGMVGVNVFEVSEADSRFQYELEEEFLTLDAVAAMTGKNSGIREGGALLTVHLLSHQAADKFAETYGRSGHCPAPFFNQHAGQKILIAASPAVEAKITAWDLPDYRMSSTWENFTIRGQCIKRLKQGKLEGEDVQIHESFFNDCRFILVNELERSPH
;
A
#
# COMPACT_ATOMS: atom_id res chain seq x y z
N MET A 1 -17.77 -50.02 -2.00
CA MET A 1 -17.79 -49.07 -0.87
C MET A 1 -16.47 -48.34 -0.67
N LYS A 2 -15.33 -49.03 -0.53
CA LYS A 2 -14.00 -48.38 -0.36
C LYS A 2 -13.60 -47.44 -1.51
N LEU A 3 -13.88 -47.82 -2.77
CA LEU A 3 -13.55 -47.00 -3.94
C LEU A 3 -14.30 -45.65 -3.97
N PHE A 4 -15.54 -45.65 -3.51
CA PHE A 4 -16.40 -44.46 -3.53
C PHE A 4 -15.93 -43.42 -2.50
N ILE A 5 -15.51 -43.87 -1.32
CA ILE A 5 -14.97 -43.00 -0.26
C ILE A 5 -13.65 -42.36 -0.70
N VAL A 6 -12.78 -43.13 -1.38
CA VAL A 6 -11.52 -42.60 -1.93
C VAL A 6 -11.80 -41.53 -2.99
N MET A 7 -12.75 -41.75 -3.90
CA MET A 7 -13.13 -40.74 -4.89
C MET A 7 -13.65 -39.45 -4.24
N VAL A 8 -14.50 -39.56 -3.21
CA VAL A 8 -15.02 -38.39 -2.50
C VAL A 8 -13.89 -37.61 -1.82
N LEU A 9 -12.96 -38.29 -1.14
CA LEU A 9 -11.82 -37.65 -0.50
C LEU A 9 -10.88 -36.96 -1.51
N VAL A 10 -10.60 -37.61 -2.65
CA VAL A 10 -9.80 -37.01 -3.72
C VAL A 10 -10.50 -35.77 -4.29
N THR A 11 -11.82 -35.82 -4.47
CA THR A 11 -12.58 -34.68 -5.00
C THR A 11 -12.58 -33.51 -4.00
N ILE A 12 -12.75 -33.79 -2.70
CA ILE A 12 -12.68 -32.77 -1.64
C ILE A 12 -11.28 -32.16 -1.58
N ALA A 13 -10.23 -32.98 -1.65
CA ALA A 13 -8.85 -32.50 -1.66
C ALA A 13 -8.60 -31.62 -2.89
N VAL A 14 -8.98 -32.06 -4.09
CA VAL A 14 -8.83 -31.29 -5.34
C VAL A 14 -9.58 -29.96 -5.25
N VAL A 15 -10.81 -29.93 -4.73
CA VAL A 15 -11.57 -28.68 -4.54
C VAL A 15 -10.92 -27.78 -3.50
N PHE A 16 -10.41 -28.35 -2.41
CA PHE A 16 -9.74 -27.60 -1.35
C PHE A 16 -8.44 -26.97 -1.87
N PHE A 17 -7.59 -27.75 -2.54
CA PHE A 17 -6.37 -27.24 -3.18
C PHE A 17 -6.68 -26.24 -4.29
N TYR A 18 -7.69 -26.50 -5.12
CA TYR A 18 -8.10 -25.58 -6.19
C TYR A 18 -8.59 -24.24 -5.65
N LYS A 19 -9.33 -24.22 -4.53
CA LYS A 19 -9.74 -22.98 -3.85
C LYS A 19 -8.57 -22.25 -3.18
N ASN A 20 -7.63 -22.98 -2.60
CA ASN A 20 -6.49 -22.39 -1.88
C ASN A 20 -5.43 -21.82 -2.84
N ASP A 21 -5.32 -22.37 -4.05
CA ASP A 21 -4.43 -21.90 -5.12
C ASP A 21 -5.07 -20.85 -6.05
N GLN A 22 -6.35 -20.47 -5.83
CA GLN A 22 -6.86 -19.29 -6.52
C GLN A 22 -6.11 -18.07 -5.96
N PRO A 23 -5.45 -17.27 -6.81
CA PRO A 23 -4.90 -16.00 -6.36
C PRO A 23 -6.04 -15.22 -5.71
N LYS A 24 -5.80 -14.74 -4.50
CA LYS A 24 -6.65 -13.78 -3.81
C LYS A 24 -6.84 -12.57 -4.71
N ILE A 25 -7.94 -12.52 -5.45
CA ILE A 25 -8.24 -11.41 -6.36
C ILE A 25 -8.75 -10.27 -5.51
N ILE A 26 -7.86 -9.33 -5.19
CA ILE A 26 -8.29 -8.02 -4.71
C ILE A 26 -9.01 -7.36 -5.88
N THR A 27 -10.30 -7.11 -5.70
CA THR A 27 -11.08 -6.41 -6.70
C THR A 27 -11.03 -4.94 -6.33
N TYR A 28 -10.41 -4.16 -7.21
CA TYR A 28 -10.53 -2.71 -7.21
C TYR A 28 -11.79 -2.40 -8.01
N ASP A 29 -12.94 -2.45 -7.33
CA ASP A 29 -14.26 -2.24 -7.95
C ASP A 29 -14.43 -0.83 -8.55
N GLY A 30 -13.44 0.04 -8.34
CA GLY A 30 -13.38 1.38 -8.89
C GLY A 30 -14.22 2.35 -8.06
N MET A 31 -14.80 3.35 -8.73
CA MET A 31 -15.67 4.33 -8.09
C MET A 31 -17.07 3.73 -7.92
N VAL A 32 -17.47 3.46 -6.67
CA VAL A 32 -18.81 2.97 -6.31
C VAL A 32 -19.80 4.09 -5.99
N GLY A 33 -19.33 5.34 -6.08
CA GLY A 33 -20.11 6.56 -5.89
C GLY A 33 -19.27 7.80 -6.22
N VAL A 34 -19.81 8.99 -5.98
CA VAL A 34 -19.05 10.24 -6.14
C VAL A 34 -17.92 10.27 -5.12
N ASN A 35 -16.68 10.17 -5.60
CA ASN A 35 -15.45 10.14 -4.80
C ASN A 35 -15.43 9.03 -3.74
N VAL A 36 -16.06 7.88 -4.02
CA VAL A 36 -15.98 6.70 -3.15
C VAL A 36 -15.29 5.57 -3.90
N PHE A 37 -14.13 5.18 -3.40
CA PHE A 37 -13.35 4.06 -3.91
C PHE A 37 -13.57 2.82 -3.05
N GLU A 38 -13.76 1.66 -3.68
CA GLU A 38 -13.89 0.39 -2.98
C GLU A 38 -12.72 -0.55 -3.30
N VAL A 39 -12.22 -1.18 -2.24
CA VAL A 39 -11.32 -2.35 -2.32
C VAL A 39 -11.97 -3.51 -1.58
N SER A 40 -12.11 -4.65 -2.25
CA SER A 40 -12.85 -5.79 -1.72
C SER A 40 -12.18 -7.14 -2.03
N GLU A 41 -12.40 -8.12 -1.16
CA GLU A 41 -12.05 -9.54 -1.34
C GLU A 41 -13.10 -10.38 -0.60
N ALA A 42 -13.74 -11.34 -1.25
CA ALA A 42 -14.66 -12.32 -0.65
C ALA A 42 -15.55 -11.79 0.50
N ASP A 43 -15.08 -11.87 1.76
CA ASP A 43 -15.79 -11.48 2.98
C ASP A 43 -15.32 -10.14 3.61
N SER A 44 -14.48 -9.40 2.88
CA SER A 44 -13.86 -8.14 3.29
C SER A 44 -14.11 -7.03 2.26
N ARG A 45 -14.41 -5.83 2.75
CA ARG A 45 -14.74 -4.67 1.92
C ARG A 45 -14.35 -3.38 2.64
N PHE A 46 -13.67 -2.48 1.95
CA PHE A 46 -13.36 -1.15 2.45
C PHE A 46 -13.77 -0.11 1.41
N GLN A 47 -14.62 0.82 1.83
CA GLN A 47 -15.04 1.97 1.04
C GLN A 47 -14.41 3.24 1.61
N TYR A 48 -13.72 3.97 0.75
CA TYR A 48 -12.96 5.17 1.09
C TYR A 48 -13.54 6.40 0.42
N GLU A 49 -13.75 7.47 1.18
CA GLU A 49 -14.01 8.80 0.61
C GLU A 49 -12.68 9.40 0.18
N LEU A 50 -12.60 9.84 -1.08
CA LEU A 50 -11.45 10.51 -1.66
C LEU A 50 -11.65 12.03 -1.63
N GLU A 51 -10.54 12.76 -1.56
CA GLU A 51 -10.52 14.18 -1.93
C GLU A 51 -10.78 14.34 -3.43
N GLU A 52 -11.40 15.45 -3.84
CA GLU A 52 -11.77 15.67 -5.24
C GLU A 52 -10.55 15.90 -6.14
N GLU A 53 -9.53 16.56 -5.60
CA GLU A 53 -8.34 16.97 -6.35
C GLU A 53 -7.32 15.84 -6.44
N PHE A 54 -6.77 15.67 -7.64
CA PHE A 54 -5.58 14.87 -7.83
C PHE A 54 -4.36 15.61 -7.31
N LEU A 55 -3.48 14.85 -6.69
CA LEU A 55 -2.17 15.31 -6.25
C LEU A 55 -1.08 14.60 -7.03
N THR A 56 0.04 15.29 -7.19
CA THR A 56 1.30 14.73 -7.66
C THR A 56 2.34 14.95 -6.57
N LEU A 57 2.91 13.87 -6.05
CA LEU A 57 4.05 13.90 -5.15
C LEU A 57 5.29 13.52 -5.94
N ASP A 58 6.26 14.42 -5.94
CA ASP A 58 7.62 14.17 -6.41
C ASP A 58 8.57 14.34 -5.23
N ALA A 59 9.26 13.27 -4.86
CA ALA A 59 10.05 13.19 -3.65
C ALA A 59 11.08 12.05 -3.70
N VAL A 60 11.89 11.98 -2.64
CA VAL A 60 12.79 10.88 -2.36
C VAL A 60 12.13 9.96 -1.33
N ALA A 61 11.92 8.69 -1.67
CA ALA A 61 11.31 7.70 -0.79
C ALA A 61 12.35 6.81 -0.13
N ALA A 62 12.11 6.49 1.13
CA ALA A 62 12.64 5.30 1.77
C ALA A 62 11.47 4.42 2.24
N MET A 63 11.54 3.12 1.99
CA MET A 63 10.47 2.20 2.36
C MET A 63 10.68 1.66 3.77
N THR A 64 9.59 1.44 4.48
CA THR A 64 9.65 1.02 5.88
C THR A 64 8.78 -0.19 6.21
N GLY A 65 7.85 -0.58 5.34
CA GLY A 65 7.06 -1.79 5.56
C GLY A 65 6.14 -2.16 4.40
N LYS A 66 6.09 -3.46 4.09
CA LYS A 66 5.04 -4.07 3.27
C LYS A 66 3.83 -4.35 4.17
N ASN A 67 2.67 -3.97 3.67
CA ASN A 67 1.40 -4.11 4.37
C ASN A 67 0.66 -5.35 3.84
N SER A 68 -0.26 -5.87 4.64
CA SER A 68 -0.95 -7.13 4.36
C SER A 68 -2.12 -7.01 3.36
N GLY A 69 -2.16 -5.95 2.55
CA GLY A 69 -3.21 -5.73 1.55
C GLY A 69 -4.57 -5.56 2.21
N ILE A 70 -5.53 -6.43 1.83
CA ILE A 70 -6.92 -6.35 2.32
C ILE A 70 -7.04 -6.38 3.85
N ARG A 71 -6.15 -7.10 4.56
CA ARG A 71 -6.17 -7.15 6.04
C ARG A 71 -5.87 -5.80 6.70
N GLU A 72 -5.25 -4.90 5.94
CA GLU A 72 -4.93 -3.53 6.34
C GLU A 72 -5.73 -2.52 5.49
N GLY A 73 -6.94 -2.90 5.08
CA GLY A 73 -7.83 -2.02 4.34
C GLY A 73 -7.41 -1.77 2.90
N GLY A 74 -6.61 -2.65 2.30
CA GLY A 74 -6.04 -2.46 0.96
C GLY A 74 -4.73 -1.69 0.96
N ALA A 75 -4.17 -1.34 2.12
CA ALA A 75 -2.82 -0.80 2.23
C ALA A 75 -1.79 -1.82 1.71
N LEU A 76 -0.91 -1.38 0.81
CA LEU A 76 0.10 -2.23 0.19
C LEU A 76 1.51 -1.92 0.69
N LEU A 77 1.81 -0.63 0.86
CA LEU A 77 3.15 -0.19 1.22
C LEU A 77 3.09 1.06 2.10
N THR A 78 3.94 1.07 3.13
CA THR A 78 4.22 2.25 3.93
C THR A 78 5.57 2.81 3.51
N VAL A 79 5.56 4.05 3.02
CA VAL A 79 6.74 4.79 2.57
C VAL A 79 6.94 6.03 3.41
N HIS A 80 8.19 6.43 3.58
CA HIS A 80 8.55 7.69 4.18
C HIS A 80 9.23 8.55 3.12
N LEU A 81 8.75 9.78 3.00
CA LEU A 81 9.06 10.67 1.90
C LEU A 81 9.83 11.88 2.41
N LEU A 82 10.94 12.19 1.75
CA LEU A 82 11.71 13.40 1.93
C LEU A 82 11.51 14.29 0.70
N SER A 83 11.49 15.61 0.91
CA SER A 83 11.67 16.52 -0.22
C SER A 83 13.07 16.33 -0.81
N HIS A 84 13.23 16.58 -2.11
CA HIS A 84 14.54 16.57 -2.79
C HIS A 84 15.58 17.39 -2.03
N GLN A 85 15.20 18.61 -1.61
CA GLN A 85 16.07 19.48 -0.80
C GLN A 85 16.52 18.84 0.54
N ALA A 86 15.63 18.11 1.22
CA ALA A 86 15.98 17.44 2.46
C ALA A 86 16.92 16.25 2.21
N ALA A 87 16.67 15.48 1.15
CA ALA A 87 17.54 14.37 0.76
C ALA A 87 18.94 14.86 0.37
N ASP A 88 19.04 15.92 -0.45
CA ASP A 88 20.31 16.55 -0.83
C ASP A 88 21.09 17.02 0.39
N LYS A 89 20.42 17.74 1.30
CA LYS A 89 21.03 18.22 2.56
C LYS A 89 21.53 17.06 3.41
N PHE A 90 20.81 15.94 3.45
CA PHE A 90 21.26 14.75 4.15
C PHE A 90 22.51 14.17 3.49
N ALA A 91 22.52 14.02 2.17
CA ALA A 91 23.65 13.48 1.42
C ALA A 91 24.91 14.35 1.57
N GLU A 92 24.80 15.67 1.53
CA GLU A 92 25.91 16.60 1.76
C GLU A 92 26.49 16.50 3.19
N THR A 93 25.61 16.38 4.18
CA THR A 93 26.00 16.41 5.60
C THR A 93 26.51 15.04 6.09
N TYR A 94 25.90 13.96 5.63
CA TYR A 94 26.07 12.61 6.18
C TYR A 94 26.43 11.53 5.16
N GLY A 95 26.35 11.81 3.86
CA GLY A 95 26.56 10.82 2.79
C GLY A 95 27.95 10.16 2.75
N ARG A 96 28.91 10.66 3.55
CA ARG A 96 30.25 10.07 3.71
C ARG A 96 30.52 9.47 5.10
N SER A 97 29.67 9.71 6.10
CA SER A 97 29.98 9.42 7.51
C SER A 97 29.26 8.20 8.09
N GLY A 98 28.42 7.51 7.30
CA GLY A 98 27.70 6.31 7.75
C GLY A 98 26.83 6.56 9.00
N HIS A 99 26.47 7.81 9.25
CA HIS A 99 25.67 8.20 10.41
C HIS A 99 24.22 7.74 10.25
N CYS A 100 23.64 7.29 11.37
CA CYS A 100 22.26 6.83 11.40
C CYS A 100 21.32 7.98 11.00
N PRO A 101 20.53 7.84 9.91
CA PRO A 101 19.66 8.90 9.44
C PRO A 101 18.46 9.17 10.34
N ALA A 102 18.18 8.32 11.34
CA ALA A 102 16.92 8.33 12.08
C ALA A 102 16.52 9.72 12.67
N PRO A 103 17.41 10.51 13.30
CA PRO A 103 17.02 11.83 13.82
C PRO A 103 16.59 12.80 12.71
N PHE A 104 17.33 12.80 11.59
CA PHE A 104 16.99 13.63 10.43
C PHE A 104 15.66 13.18 9.81
N PHE A 105 15.50 11.86 9.69
CA PHE A 105 14.32 11.25 9.13
C PHE A 105 13.06 11.57 9.93
N ASN A 106 13.11 11.45 11.26
CA ASN A 106 11.98 11.79 12.13
C ASN A 106 11.55 13.26 12.04
N GLN A 107 12.45 14.15 11.65
CA GLN A 107 12.15 15.58 11.54
C GLN A 107 11.64 15.98 10.15
N HIS A 108 12.09 15.30 9.10
CA HIS A 108 11.87 15.74 7.72
C HIS A 108 11.00 14.79 6.90
N ALA A 109 10.86 13.53 7.31
CA ALA A 109 10.14 12.54 6.53
C ALA A 109 8.64 12.56 6.81
N GLY A 110 7.84 12.62 5.75
CA GLY A 110 6.40 12.39 5.81
C GLY A 110 6.07 10.92 5.54
N GLN A 111 5.37 10.26 6.46
CA GLN A 111 4.89 8.90 6.23
C GLN A 111 3.63 8.90 5.35
N LYS A 112 3.61 8.05 4.31
CA LYS A 112 2.46 7.79 3.45
C LYS A 112 2.16 6.30 3.33
N ILE A 113 0.89 5.97 3.21
CA ILE A 113 0.37 4.62 3.03
C ILE A 113 -0.29 4.54 1.67
N LEU A 114 0.20 3.63 0.83
CA LEU A 114 -0.21 3.51 -0.56
C LEU A 114 -1.27 2.42 -0.72
N ILE A 115 -2.38 2.78 -1.36
CA ILE A 115 -3.43 1.87 -1.83
C ILE A 115 -3.45 1.96 -3.35
N ALA A 116 -3.46 0.84 -4.07
CA ALA A 116 -3.52 0.87 -5.52
C ALA A 116 -4.95 1.16 -6.01
N ALA A 117 -5.09 1.94 -7.09
CA ALA A 117 -6.36 2.15 -7.77
C ALA A 117 -6.70 1.03 -8.78
N SER A 118 -5.74 0.17 -9.12
CA SER A 118 -5.91 -0.92 -10.08
C SER A 118 -4.89 -2.03 -9.87
N PRO A 119 -5.12 -3.25 -10.40
CA PRO A 119 -4.17 -4.36 -10.31
C PRO A 119 -2.82 -4.04 -10.96
N ALA A 120 -2.80 -3.21 -12.00
CA ALA A 120 -1.56 -2.79 -12.66
C ALA A 120 -0.70 -1.92 -11.73
N VAL A 121 -1.33 -1.04 -10.96
CA VAL A 121 -0.63 -0.21 -9.96
C VAL A 121 -0.24 -1.04 -8.75
N GLU A 122 -1.09 -1.98 -8.32
CA GLU A 122 -0.75 -2.93 -7.25
C GLU A 122 0.53 -3.69 -7.57
N ALA A 123 0.64 -4.23 -8.79
CA ALA A 123 1.85 -4.91 -9.25
C ALA A 123 3.09 -4.00 -9.19
N LYS A 124 2.95 -2.72 -9.54
CA LYS A 124 4.05 -1.74 -9.44
C LYS A 124 4.46 -1.48 -7.98
N ILE A 125 3.49 -1.29 -7.08
CA ILE A 125 3.76 -1.01 -5.65
C ILE A 125 4.37 -2.23 -4.96
N THR A 126 3.83 -3.42 -5.22
CA THR A 126 4.26 -4.68 -4.56
C THR A 126 5.62 -5.18 -5.06
N ALA A 127 5.97 -4.88 -6.31
CA ALA A 127 7.30 -5.10 -6.89
C ALA A 127 8.36 -4.11 -6.39
N TRP A 128 7.99 -3.16 -5.54
CA TRP A 128 8.95 -2.27 -4.90
C TRP A 128 9.64 -2.99 -3.73
N ASP A 129 10.97 -3.09 -3.79
CA ASP A 129 11.76 -3.84 -2.81
C ASP A 129 12.14 -2.98 -1.62
N LEU A 130 11.86 -3.45 -0.40
CA LEU A 130 12.16 -2.73 0.84
C LEU A 130 13.69 -2.56 1.01
N PRO A 131 14.26 -1.37 0.75
CA PRO A 131 15.66 -1.10 0.95
C PRO A 131 15.89 -0.84 2.44
N ASP A 132 17.15 -0.88 2.87
CA ASP A 132 17.47 -0.43 4.22
C ASP A 132 17.32 1.09 4.29
N TYR A 133 16.21 1.58 4.84
CA TYR A 133 15.95 3.02 4.98
C TYR A 133 17.08 3.77 5.70
N ARG A 134 17.91 3.06 6.49
CA ARG A 134 19.07 3.62 7.19
C ARG A 134 20.24 3.95 6.25
N MET A 135 20.20 3.48 5.01
CA MET A 135 21.24 3.69 4.00
C MET A 135 20.71 4.64 2.92
N SER A 136 21.17 5.89 2.92
CA SER A 136 20.70 6.90 1.95
C SER A 136 21.01 6.55 0.50
N SER A 137 22.02 5.72 0.24
CA SER A 137 22.32 5.18 -1.10
C SER A 137 21.26 4.23 -1.65
N THR A 138 20.27 3.85 -0.83
CA THR A 138 19.17 2.96 -1.22
C THR A 138 17.84 3.69 -1.35
N TRP A 139 17.84 5.00 -1.11
CA TRP A 139 16.67 5.83 -1.34
C TRP A 139 16.44 5.96 -2.85
N GLU A 140 15.18 6.06 -3.25
CA GLU A 140 14.80 6.16 -4.66
C GLU A 140 14.00 7.45 -4.89
N ASN A 141 14.22 8.08 -6.04
CA ASN A 141 13.33 9.12 -6.54
C ASN A 141 12.02 8.45 -6.97
N PHE A 142 10.90 9.08 -6.66
CA PHE A 142 9.62 8.56 -7.05
C PHE A 142 8.63 9.68 -7.32
N THR A 143 7.70 9.39 -8.24
CA THR A 143 6.56 10.24 -8.52
C THR A 143 5.29 9.44 -8.35
N ILE A 144 4.41 9.91 -7.47
CA ILE A 144 3.06 9.36 -7.26
C ILE A 144 2.06 10.35 -7.80
N ARG A 145 1.11 9.88 -8.61
CA ARG A 145 -0.11 10.62 -8.93
C ARG A 145 -1.31 9.86 -8.40
N GLY A 146 -2.17 10.55 -7.69
CA GLY A 146 -3.29 9.92 -7.01
C GLY A 146 -4.22 10.91 -6.34
N GLN A 147 -5.02 10.40 -5.41
CA GLN A 147 -5.92 11.20 -4.58
C GLN A 147 -5.71 10.87 -3.10
N CYS A 148 -5.83 11.87 -2.23
CA CYS A 148 -5.85 11.64 -0.80
C CYS A 148 -7.10 10.86 -0.41
N ILE A 149 -6.94 9.90 0.50
CA ILE A 149 -8.07 9.27 1.16
C ILE A 149 -8.41 10.11 2.38
N LYS A 150 -9.63 10.65 2.39
CA LYS A 150 -10.12 11.54 3.44
C LYS A 150 -10.61 10.78 4.66
N ARG A 151 -11.29 9.66 4.46
CA ARG A 151 -11.77 8.78 5.54
C ARG A 151 -12.26 7.43 5.02
N LEU A 152 -12.40 6.48 5.94
CA LEU A 152 -13.15 5.25 5.75
C LEU A 152 -14.65 5.54 5.87
N LYS A 153 -15.43 5.24 4.82
CA LYS A 153 -16.91 5.28 4.83
C LYS A 153 -17.49 4.03 5.47
N GLN A 154 -16.97 2.88 5.07
CA GLN A 154 -17.40 1.57 5.54
C GLN A 154 -16.21 0.62 5.48
N GLY A 155 -15.95 -0.11 6.57
CA GLY A 155 -14.94 -1.16 6.62
C GLY A 155 -15.54 -2.44 7.15
N LYS A 156 -15.31 -3.55 6.45
CA LYS A 156 -15.67 -4.89 6.86
C LYS A 156 -14.47 -5.80 6.63
N LEU A 157 -14.03 -6.52 7.65
CA LEU A 157 -12.93 -7.45 7.57
C LEU A 157 -13.41 -8.80 8.09
N GLU A 158 -13.38 -9.82 7.24
CA GLU A 158 -13.80 -11.18 7.61
C GLU A 158 -15.21 -11.21 8.22
N GLY A 159 -16.13 -10.39 7.68
CA GLY A 159 -17.51 -10.30 8.16
C GLY A 159 -17.75 -9.35 9.34
N GLU A 160 -16.69 -8.83 9.98
CA GLU A 160 -16.79 -7.93 11.13
C GLU A 160 -16.61 -6.47 10.72
N ASP A 161 -17.37 -5.57 11.35
CA ASP A 161 -17.24 -4.14 11.10
C ASP A 161 -15.92 -3.60 11.68
N VAL A 162 -15.17 -2.87 10.86
CA VAL A 162 -13.91 -2.25 11.25
C VAL A 162 -14.02 -0.74 11.10
N GLN A 163 -13.49 -0.03 12.09
CA GLN A 163 -13.35 1.42 12.05
C GLN A 163 -11.89 1.83 12.08
N ILE A 164 -11.57 2.84 11.30
CA ILE A 164 -10.27 3.53 11.32
C ILE A 164 -10.54 4.95 11.77
N HIS A 165 -9.86 5.39 12.82
CA HIS A 165 -10.07 6.72 13.39
C HIS A 165 -9.66 7.81 12.38
N GLU A 166 -10.40 8.91 12.30
CA GLU A 166 -10.21 9.94 11.26
C GLU A 166 -8.78 10.53 11.25
N SER A 167 -8.14 10.61 12.42
CA SER A 167 -6.75 11.08 12.54
C SER A 167 -5.72 10.28 11.74
N PHE A 168 -6.04 9.04 11.34
CA PHE A 168 -5.17 8.25 10.47
C PHE A 168 -5.11 8.78 9.04
N PHE A 169 -6.09 9.59 8.62
CA PHE A 169 -6.17 10.17 7.28
C PHE A 169 -5.60 11.60 7.21
N ASN A 170 -5.29 12.20 8.36
CA ASN A 170 -4.69 13.53 8.46
C ASN A 170 -3.45 13.67 7.57
N ASP A 171 -3.23 14.89 7.10
CA ASP A 171 -2.09 15.28 6.26
C ASP A 171 -1.96 14.40 5.01
N CYS A 172 -3.10 13.91 4.48
CA CYS A 172 -3.13 13.03 3.31
C CYS A 172 -2.22 11.80 3.50
N ARG A 173 -2.29 11.15 4.66
CA ARG A 173 -1.42 10.01 4.97
C ARG A 173 -1.71 8.81 4.08
N PHE A 174 -2.97 8.57 3.75
CA PHE A 174 -3.37 7.51 2.84
C PHE A 174 -3.58 8.08 1.44
N ILE A 175 -3.01 7.41 0.43
CA ILE A 175 -3.08 7.84 -0.96
C ILE A 175 -3.61 6.67 -1.79
N LEU A 176 -4.70 6.93 -2.51
CA LEU A 176 -5.09 6.08 -3.62
C LEU A 176 -4.20 6.41 -4.82
N VAL A 177 -3.34 5.47 -5.21
CA VAL A 177 -2.33 5.63 -6.25
C VAL A 177 -2.90 5.22 -7.59
N ASN A 178 -2.88 6.15 -8.55
CA ASN A 178 -3.29 5.90 -9.92
C ASN A 178 -2.08 5.66 -10.82
N GLU A 179 -0.99 6.38 -10.58
CA GLU A 179 0.26 6.24 -11.32
C GLU A 179 1.44 6.28 -10.34
N LEU A 180 2.43 5.42 -10.60
CA LEU A 180 3.69 5.35 -9.87
C LEU A 180 4.83 5.21 -10.87
N GLU A 181 5.79 6.12 -10.74
CA GLU A 181 7.08 6.11 -11.43
C GLU A 181 8.19 6.15 -10.39
N ARG A 182 9.29 5.45 -10.66
CA ARG A 182 10.47 5.40 -9.78
C ARG A 182 11.74 5.37 -10.60
N SER A 183 12.78 5.97 -10.04
CA SER A 183 14.15 5.90 -10.56
C SER A 183 15.15 5.90 -9.41
N PRO A 184 16.35 5.35 -9.61
CA PRO A 184 17.43 5.50 -8.64
C PRO A 184 17.65 6.98 -8.27
N HIS A 185 17.97 7.24 -7.00
CA HIS A 185 18.41 8.54 -6.51
C HIS A 185 19.88 8.80 -6.86
#